data_AF-A0A975S9G0-F1
#
_entry.id   AF-A0A975S9G0-F1
#
_cell.length_a   1.000
_cell.length_b   1.000
_cell.length_c   1.000
_cell.angle_alpha   90.00
_cell.angle_beta   90.00
_cell.angle_gamma   90.00
#
_symmetry.space_group_name_H-M   'P 1'
#
loop_
_entity.id
_entity.type
_entity.pdbx_description
1 polymer ?
#
loop_
_entity_poly.entity_id
_entity_poly.type
_entity_poly.pdbx_seq_one_letter_code
_entity_poly.pdbx_strand_id
1 'polypeptide(L)'
;MSDIKNNKGLVTEEKVIFRVCDECLGVNLKTLIPKLKKKAPNAEFIIGCQSYCGPGRKQTFTLVNSRICIADTEIELMPLVDEKLKEKVSAEDEEKYYKRMQRRLERTFYFVVPENTTIKRNENFSITKEGIIARKASRSFLDKVEISSNLDTSKEGVYEIIYSVDIEGKHYTRTRLITVE
;
A
#
# COMPACT_ATOMS: atom_id res chain seq x y z
N MET A 1 -46.71 17.85 -22.00
CA MET A 1 -45.76 17.61 -23.11
C MET A 1 -44.80 18.79 -23.15
N SER A 2 -43.46 18.70 -23.17
CA SER A 2 -42.52 17.58 -22.98
C SER A 2 -41.08 18.13 -23.15
N ASP A 3 -40.06 17.90 -22.30
CA ASP A 3 -39.96 17.12 -21.06
C ASP A 3 -38.92 17.75 -20.10
N ILE A 4 -39.12 17.63 -18.78
CA ILE A 4 -38.07 17.92 -17.78
C ILE A 4 -37.20 16.66 -17.65
N LYS A 5 -36.15 16.54 -18.47
CA LYS A 5 -35.22 15.41 -18.39
C LYS A 5 -34.37 15.50 -17.11
N ASN A 6 -34.57 14.53 -16.22
CA ASN A 6 -33.82 14.34 -14.98
C ASN A 6 -32.30 14.47 -15.19
N ASN A 7 -31.71 15.59 -14.76
CA ASN A 7 -30.26 15.71 -14.59
C ASN A 7 -29.90 15.26 -13.16
N LYS A 8 -29.96 13.95 -12.89
CA LYS A 8 -29.62 13.33 -11.60
C LYS A 8 -28.50 12.31 -11.78
N GLY A 9 -27.32 12.60 -11.22
CA GLY A 9 -26.27 11.58 -11.03
C GLY A 9 -24.82 11.99 -11.33
N LEU A 10 -24.55 13.20 -11.84
CA LEU A 10 -23.19 13.68 -12.09
C LEU A 10 -22.57 14.30 -10.83
N VAL A 11 -21.86 13.50 -10.03
CA VAL A 11 -20.99 14.00 -8.95
C VAL A 11 -19.70 14.53 -9.59
N THR A 12 -19.64 15.84 -9.83
CA THR A 12 -18.58 16.47 -10.63
C THR A 12 -17.51 17.21 -9.83
N GLU A 13 -17.70 17.37 -8.51
CA GLU A 13 -16.87 18.27 -7.68
C GLU A 13 -15.99 17.57 -6.63
N GLU A 14 -16.22 16.29 -6.32
CA GLU A 14 -15.44 15.54 -5.33
C GLU A 14 -14.36 14.68 -5.99
N LYS A 15 -13.13 14.67 -5.43
CA LYS A 15 -12.01 13.86 -5.96
C LYS A 15 -12.21 12.37 -5.65
N VAL A 16 -12.95 11.68 -6.51
CA VAL A 16 -13.16 10.23 -6.44
C VAL A 16 -11.91 9.49 -6.92
N ILE A 17 -11.49 8.46 -6.17
CA ILE A 17 -10.45 7.52 -6.57
C ILE A 17 -11.08 6.13 -6.76
N PHE A 18 -11.07 5.64 -7.99
CA PHE A 18 -11.37 4.24 -8.31
C PHE A 18 -10.09 3.41 -8.30
N ARG A 19 -10.12 2.23 -7.67
CA ARG A 19 -9.10 1.19 -7.89
C ARG A 19 -9.70 -0.02 -8.57
N VAL A 20 -9.00 -0.52 -9.58
CA VAL A 20 -9.46 -1.63 -10.43
C VAL A 20 -8.32 -2.61 -10.60
N CYS A 21 -8.62 -3.90 -10.46
CA CYS A 21 -7.65 -4.98 -10.64
C CYS A 21 -7.60 -5.44 -12.10
N ASP A 22 -6.40 -5.57 -12.64
CA ASP A 22 -6.07 -6.04 -13.98
C ASP A 22 -5.77 -7.55 -14.04
N GLU A 23 -5.33 -8.14 -12.92
CA GLU A 23 -5.02 -9.58 -12.79
C GLU A 23 -6.24 -10.48 -12.51
N CYS A 24 -7.38 -9.90 -12.09
CA CYS A 24 -8.53 -10.67 -11.59
C CYS A 24 -9.48 -11.13 -12.71
N LEU A 25 -9.73 -12.44 -12.79
CA LEU A 25 -10.60 -13.05 -13.81
C LEU A 25 -12.05 -12.51 -13.83
N GLY A 26 -12.59 -12.08 -12.69
CA GLY A 26 -13.93 -11.49 -12.59
C GLY A 26 -14.00 -10.00 -12.99
N VAL A 27 -12.87 -9.34 -13.28
CA VAL A 27 -12.81 -7.90 -13.58
C VAL A 27 -12.45 -7.67 -15.04
N ASN A 28 -13.36 -7.04 -15.79
CA ASN A 28 -13.13 -6.72 -17.19
C ASN A 28 -12.87 -5.21 -17.36
N LEU A 29 -11.60 -4.83 -17.47
CA LEU A 29 -11.18 -3.43 -17.61
C LEU A 29 -11.85 -2.70 -18.80
N LYS A 30 -12.07 -3.41 -19.92
CA LYS A 30 -12.60 -2.82 -21.16
C LYS A 30 -14.06 -2.38 -21.02
N THR A 31 -14.83 -3.04 -20.17
CA THR A 31 -16.25 -2.74 -19.91
C THR A 31 -16.45 -1.93 -18.65
N LEU A 32 -15.68 -2.21 -17.58
CA LEU A 32 -15.81 -1.54 -16.30
C LEU A 32 -15.32 -0.09 -16.30
N ILE A 33 -14.14 0.21 -16.87
CA ILE A 33 -13.59 1.57 -16.87
C ILE A 33 -14.54 2.58 -17.58
N PRO A 34 -15.10 2.29 -18.77
CA PRO A 34 -16.08 3.18 -19.40
C PRO A 34 -17.36 3.37 -18.58
N LYS A 35 -17.81 2.34 -17.84
CA LYS A 35 -18.98 2.46 -16.95
C LYS A 35 -18.70 3.38 -15.75
N LEU A 36 -17.55 3.22 -15.11
CA LEU A 36 -17.14 4.07 -13.98
C LEU A 36 -16.91 5.53 -14.41
N LYS A 37 -16.27 5.76 -15.58
CA LYS A 37 -16.09 7.12 -16.15
C LYS A 37 -17.42 7.83 -16.44
N LYS A 38 -18.48 7.10 -16.79
CA LYS A 38 -19.83 7.67 -16.97
C LYS A 38 -20.48 8.12 -15.64
N LYS A 39 -20.04 7.57 -14.50
CA LYS A 39 -20.55 7.92 -13.17
C LYS A 39 -19.80 9.11 -12.57
N ALA A 40 -18.47 9.07 -12.62
CA ALA A 40 -17.61 10.17 -12.18
C ALA A 40 -16.54 10.44 -13.26
N PRO A 41 -16.75 11.45 -14.14
CA PRO A 41 -15.82 11.75 -15.23
C PRO A 41 -14.48 12.32 -14.73
N ASN A 42 -14.47 12.97 -13.57
CA ASN A 42 -13.31 13.59 -12.95
C ASN A 42 -12.54 12.64 -11.99
N ALA A 43 -12.85 11.33 -12.01
CA ALA A 43 -12.26 10.37 -11.09
C ALA A 43 -10.83 9.94 -11.49
N GLU A 44 -9.98 9.74 -10.49
CA GLU A 44 -8.65 9.14 -10.62
C GLU A 44 -8.77 7.61 -10.68
N PHE A 45 -8.06 6.96 -11.60
CA PHE A 45 -8.08 5.50 -11.77
C PHE A 45 -6.71 4.90 -11.45
N ILE A 46 -6.65 4.10 -10.38
CA ILE A 46 -5.47 3.31 -10.01
C ILE A 46 -5.71 1.88 -10.52
N ILE A 47 -4.91 1.45 -11.49
CA ILE A 47 -4.96 0.09 -12.05
C ILE A 47 -3.81 -0.72 -11.45
N GLY A 48 -4.10 -1.95 -11.02
CA GLY A 48 -3.10 -2.89 -10.50
C GLY A 48 -3.70 -3.86 -9.47
N CYS A 49 -2.92 -4.85 -9.06
CA CYS A 49 -3.35 -5.86 -8.08
C CYS A 49 -3.91 -5.22 -6.78
N GLN A 50 -5.16 -5.56 -6.43
CA GLN A 50 -5.82 -5.09 -5.19
C GLN A 50 -5.84 -6.15 -4.08
N SER A 51 -5.06 -7.23 -4.22
CA SER A 51 -5.00 -8.37 -3.27
C SER A 51 -6.36 -9.01 -2.92
N TYR A 52 -7.36 -8.86 -3.79
CA TYR A 52 -8.73 -9.32 -3.58
C TYR A 52 -9.11 -10.51 -4.49
N CYS A 53 -8.12 -11.35 -4.81
CA CYS A 53 -8.22 -12.42 -5.78
C CYS A 53 -9.20 -13.54 -5.40
N GLY A 54 -9.49 -13.76 -4.11
CA GLY A 54 -10.44 -14.78 -3.65
C GLY A 54 -11.85 -14.55 -4.23
N PRO A 55 -12.53 -13.44 -3.89
CA PRO A 55 -13.80 -13.08 -4.50
C PRO A 55 -13.66 -12.63 -5.96
N GLY A 56 -12.59 -11.88 -6.27
CA GLY A 56 -12.29 -11.35 -7.61
C GLY A 56 -12.03 -12.40 -8.70
N ARG A 57 -11.96 -13.69 -8.36
CA ARG A 57 -11.92 -14.80 -9.33
C ARG A 57 -13.29 -15.16 -9.90
N LYS A 58 -14.37 -14.90 -9.14
CA LYS A 58 -15.75 -15.27 -9.50
C LYS A 58 -16.64 -14.06 -9.76
N GLN A 59 -16.36 -12.96 -9.07
CA GLN A 59 -17.20 -11.77 -9.00
C GLN A 59 -16.44 -10.55 -9.50
N THR A 60 -17.17 -9.58 -10.04
CA THR A 60 -16.59 -8.30 -10.44
C THR A 60 -16.55 -7.33 -9.26
N PHE A 61 -15.50 -6.52 -9.16
CA PHE A 61 -15.34 -5.59 -8.05
C PHE A 61 -14.56 -4.33 -8.45
N THR A 62 -14.74 -3.27 -7.67
CA THR A 62 -13.93 -2.05 -7.71
C THR A 62 -13.87 -1.43 -6.33
N LEU A 63 -12.82 -0.67 -6.02
CA LEU A 63 -12.75 0.12 -4.80
C LEU A 63 -13.06 1.58 -5.14
N VAL A 64 -14.05 2.16 -4.45
CA VAL A 64 -14.43 3.58 -4.53
C VAL A 64 -13.96 4.26 -3.25
N ASN A 65 -13.02 5.21 -3.34
CA ASN A 65 -12.45 5.90 -2.17
C ASN A 65 -11.97 4.91 -1.07
N SER A 66 -11.31 3.82 -1.49
CA SER A 66 -10.86 2.70 -0.64
C SER A 66 -11.97 1.84 0.02
N ARG A 67 -13.25 2.06 -0.30
CA ARG A 67 -14.37 1.16 0.06
C ARG A 67 -14.61 0.17 -1.07
N ILE A 68 -14.84 -1.10 -0.76
CA ILE A 68 -15.04 -2.12 -1.79
C ILE A 68 -16.51 -2.24 -2.23
N CYS A 69 -16.73 -2.32 -3.53
CA CYS A 69 -17.99 -2.73 -4.16
C CYS A 69 -17.73 -4.06 -4.89
N ILE A 70 -18.60 -5.05 -4.70
CA ILE A 70 -18.49 -6.37 -5.33
C ILE A 70 -19.87 -6.91 -5.69
N ALA A 71 -19.99 -7.52 -6.87
CA ALA A 71 -21.21 -8.18 -7.34
C ALA A 71 -20.88 -9.29 -8.35
N ASP A 72 -21.83 -10.19 -8.59
CA ASP A 72 -21.67 -11.24 -9.61
C ASP A 72 -21.58 -10.63 -11.03
N THR A 73 -22.31 -9.54 -11.29
CA THR A 73 -22.29 -8.84 -12.59
C THR A 73 -21.94 -7.35 -12.49
N GLU A 74 -21.39 -6.79 -13.57
CA GLU A 74 -21.14 -5.34 -13.66
C GLU A 74 -22.43 -4.50 -13.62
N ILE A 75 -23.60 -5.09 -13.85
CA ILE A 75 -24.89 -4.39 -13.78
C ILE A 75 -25.27 -4.15 -12.32
N GLU A 76 -25.14 -5.17 -11.49
CA GLU A 76 -25.36 -5.13 -10.03
C GLU A 76 -24.24 -4.36 -9.30
N LEU A 77 -23.03 -4.29 -9.87
CA LEU A 77 -21.94 -3.49 -9.32
C LEU A 77 -22.23 -1.98 -9.37
N MET A 78 -22.94 -1.48 -10.40
CA MET A 78 -23.20 -0.04 -10.57
C MET A 78 -24.04 0.59 -9.45
N PRO A 79 -25.15 0.02 -8.95
CA PRO A 79 -25.89 0.62 -7.84
C PRO A 79 -25.08 0.64 -6.53
N LEU A 80 -24.20 -0.35 -6.29
CA LEU A 80 -23.29 -0.33 -5.14
C LEU A 80 -22.27 0.81 -5.27
N VAL A 81 -21.73 1.04 -6.47
CA VAL A 81 -20.87 2.20 -6.75
C VAL A 81 -21.63 3.51 -6.57
N ASP A 82 -22.87 3.63 -7.05
CA ASP A 82 -23.71 4.81 -6.86
C ASP A 82 -24.02 5.09 -5.38
N GLU A 83 -24.19 4.04 -4.57
CA GLU A 83 -24.36 4.15 -3.12
C GLU A 83 -23.06 4.68 -2.48
N LYS A 84 -21.90 4.08 -2.78
CA LYS A 84 -20.60 4.53 -2.25
C LYS A 84 -20.17 5.91 -2.71
N LEU A 85 -20.66 6.39 -3.87
CA LEU A 85 -20.48 7.77 -4.33
C LEU A 85 -21.42 8.78 -3.61
N LYS A 86 -22.56 8.34 -3.08
CA LYS A 86 -23.49 9.18 -2.30
C LYS A 86 -23.19 9.17 -0.80
N GLU A 87 -22.60 8.10 -0.30
CA GLU A 87 -22.11 7.99 1.08
C GLU A 87 -20.93 8.95 1.32
N LYS A 88 -21.24 10.24 1.44
CA LYS A 88 -20.34 11.20 2.05
C LYS A 88 -19.86 10.61 3.37
N VAL A 89 -18.55 10.52 3.53
CA VAL A 89 -17.98 10.16 4.83
C VAL A 89 -18.45 11.24 5.79
N SER A 90 -19.07 10.86 6.91
CA SER A 90 -19.39 11.86 7.93
C SER A 90 -18.07 12.47 8.42
N ALA A 91 -18.05 13.76 8.76
CA ALA A 91 -16.83 14.39 9.29
C ALA A 91 -16.32 13.63 10.53
N GLU A 92 -17.23 13.05 11.31
CA GLU A 92 -16.93 12.16 12.43
C GLU A 92 -16.24 10.85 12.01
N ASP A 93 -16.69 10.21 10.92
CA ASP A 93 -16.06 8.98 10.40
C ASP A 93 -14.72 9.25 9.70
N GLU A 94 -14.56 10.40 9.04
CA GLU A 94 -13.25 10.86 8.56
C GLU A 94 -12.30 11.07 9.73
N GLU A 95 -12.70 11.86 10.73
CA GLU A 95 -11.87 12.11 11.91
C GLU A 95 -11.52 10.81 12.65
N LYS A 96 -12.48 9.88 12.76
CA LYS A 96 -12.28 8.53 13.33
C LYS A 96 -11.34 7.67 12.47
N TYR A 97 -11.39 7.79 11.15
CA TYR A 97 -10.44 7.15 10.24
C TYR A 97 -9.03 7.75 10.40
N TYR A 98 -8.89 9.08 10.40
CA TYR A 98 -7.62 9.76 10.62
C TYR A 98 -7.03 9.42 11.99
N LYS A 99 -7.83 9.46 13.07
CA LYS A 99 -7.43 8.99 14.42
C LYS A 99 -6.98 7.52 14.41
N ARG A 100 -7.65 6.62 13.67
CA ARG A 100 -7.22 5.22 13.51
C ARG A 100 -5.91 5.08 12.73
N MET A 101 -5.73 5.84 11.65
CA MET A 101 -4.51 5.85 10.83
C MET A 101 -3.32 6.41 11.62
N GLN A 102 -3.51 7.54 12.31
CA GLN A 102 -2.48 8.16 13.12
C GLN A 102 -2.03 7.25 14.27
N ARG A 103 -2.96 6.61 14.98
CA ARG A 103 -2.63 5.56 15.97
C ARG A 103 -1.85 4.37 15.39
N ARG A 104 -2.01 4.04 14.10
CA ARG A 104 -1.19 3.03 13.42
C ARG A 104 0.22 3.57 13.14
N LEU A 105 0.34 4.78 12.60
CA LEU A 105 1.63 5.45 12.32
C LEU A 105 2.46 5.68 13.60
N GLU A 106 1.81 5.95 14.73
CA GLU A 106 2.43 6.11 16.06
C GLU A 106 2.84 4.77 16.71
N ARG A 107 2.20 3.65 16.34
CA ARG A 107 2.51 2.32 16.90
C ARG A 107 3.50 1.53 16.05
N THR A 108 3.38 1.62 14.73
CA THR A 108 4.23 0.87 13.80
C THR A 108 5.57 1.57 13.60
N PHE A 109 6.63 0.91 14.06
CA PHE A 109 7.99 1.25 13.68
C PHE A 109 8.39 0.41 12.46
N TYR A 110 8.70 1.08 11.35
CA TYR A 110 9.28 0.46 10.16
C TYR A 110 10.79 0.36 10.37
N PHE A 111 11.26 -0.87 10.60
CA PHE A 111 12.69 -1.20 10.66
C PHE A 111 13.01 -2.29 9.62
N VAL A 112 13.54 -1.84 8.49
CA VAL A 112 13.97 -2.64 7.34
C VAL A 112 15.45 -2.42 7.15
N VAL A 113 16.18 -3.50 6.89
CA VAL A 113 17.62 -3.52 6.58
C VAL A 113 17.84 -4.19 5.22
N PRO A 114 18.98 -3.97 4.56
CA PRO A 114 19.31 -4.68 3.32
C PRO A 114 19.29 -6.20 3.48
N GLU A 115 18.93 -6.89 2.39
CA GLU A 115 18.85 -8.35 2.34
C GLU A 115 20.23 -9.03 2.40
N ASN A 116 20.24 -10.34 2.67
CA ASN A 116 21.46 -11.15 2.71
C ASN A 116 22.22 -11.08 1.36
N THR A 117 23.54 -11.25 1.38
CA THR A 117 24.36 -11.06 0.16
C THR A 117 25.58 -11.98 0.18
N THR A 118 25.92 -12.58 -0.96
CA THR A 118 27.21 -13.25 -1.17
C THR A 118 28.19 -12.26 -1.81
N ILE A 119 29.42 -12.22 -1.30
CA ILE A 119 30.53 -11.42 -1.82
C ILE A 119 31.74 -12.32 -2.07
N LYS A 120 32.65 -11.88 -2.95
CA LYS A 120 33.88 -12.60 -3.22
C LYS A 120 34.93 -12.36 -2.12
N ARG A 121 35.80 -13.34 -1.93
CA ARG A 121 36.96 -13.20 -1.05
C ARG A 121 37.85 -12.01 -1.44
N ASN A 122 38.19 -11.21 -0.42
CA ASN A 122 38.87 -9.90 -0.51
C ASN A 122 38.10 -8.81 -1.30
N GLU A 123 36.79 -8.96 -1.54
CA GLU A 123 35.98 -7.89 -2.13
C GLU A 123 35.86 -6.69 -1.18
N ASN A 124 35.91 -5.48 -1.75
CA ASN A 124 35.81 -4.24 -0.99
C ASN A 124 34.35 -3.95 -0.62
N PHE A 125 33.86 -4.62 0.43
CA PHE A 125 32.51 -4.45 0.95
C PHE A 125 32.48 -3.43 2.09
N SER A 126 31.74 -2.34 1.93
CA SER A 126 31.55 -1.32 2.97
C SER A 126 30.16 -1.41 3.59
N ILE A 127 30.09 -1.38 4.93
CA ILE A 127 28.84 -1.46 5.68
C ILE A 127 28.30 -0.04 5.88
N THR A 128 27.45 0.42 4.96
CA THR A 128 26.83 1.75 5.00
C THR A 128 25.43 1.70 5.60
N LYS A 129 24.86 2.89 5.89
CA LYS A 129 23.44 3.04 6.28
C LYS A 129 22.48 3.07 5.08
N GLU A 130 22.97 2.76 3.88
CA GLU A 130 22.17 2.78 2.65
C GLU A 130 21.19 1.60 2.62
N GLY A 131 20.01 1.82 2.05
CA GLY A 131 18.91 0.84 2.05
C GLY A 131 18.24 0.58 3.41
N ILE A 132 18.78 1.09 4.53
CA ILE A 132 18.14 0.97 5.85
C ILE A 132 16.97 1.95 5.94
N ILE A 133 15.81 1.44 6.35
CA ILE A 133 14.63 2.25 6.70
C ILE A 133 14.37 2.09 8.19
N ALA A 134 14.60 3.16 8.96
CA ALA A 134 14.19 3.29 10.36
C ALA A 134 13.25 4.50 10.48
N ARG A 135 11.93 4.26 10.51
CA ARG A 135 10.89 5.31 10.54
C ARG A 135 9.68 4.99 11.41
N LYS A 136 9.19 5.97 12.17
CA LYS A 136 7.98 5.90 13.01
C LYS A 136 7.26 7.25 12.98
N ALA A 137 5.93 7.29 12.85
CA ALA A 137 5.14 8.53 12.79
C ALA A 137 5.74 9.61 11.86
N SER A 138 6.14 9.22 10.64
CA SER A 138 6.84 10.07 9.65
C SER A 138 8.22 10.64 10.05
N ARG A 139 8.70 10.39 11.29
CA ARG A 139 10.06 10.72 11.75
C ARG A 139 11.05 9.62 11.37
N SER A 140 12.25 10.01 10.94
CA SER A 140 13.37 9.09 10.74
C SER A 140 14.20 8.92 12.02
N PHE A 141 14.76 7.72 12.18
CA PHE A 141 15.64 7.30 13.27
C PHE A 141 16.94 6.68 12.73
N LEU A 142 17.27 6.94 11.45
CA LEU A 142 18.44 6.38 10.76
C LEU A 142 19.77 6.84 11.39
N ASP A 143 19.78 8.06 11.92
CA ASP A 143 20.84 8.62 12.77
C ASP A 143 21.14 7.69 13.96
N LYS A 144 20.11 7.19 14.64
CA LYS A 144 20.20 6.32 15.82
C LYS A 144 20.43 4.84 15.54
N VAL A 145 20.47 4.42 14.28
CA VAL A 145 20.80 3.01 13.97
C VAL A 145 22.27 2.76 14.28
N GLU A 146 22.52 1.82 15.17
CA GLU A 146 23.83 1.26 15.45
C GLU A 146 24.03 0.00 14.60
N ILE A 147 25.29 -0.27 14.23
CA ILE A 147 25.65 -1.41 13.39
C ILE A 147 26.86 -2.09 14.02
N SER A 148 26.73 -3.39 14.30
CA SER A 148 27.83 -4.24 14.75
C SER A 148 28.00 -5.41 13.78
N SER A 149 29.24 -5.76 13.46
CA SER A 149 29.56 -6.82 12.51
C SER A 149 30.89 -7.48 12.84
N ASN A 150 30.98 -8.79 12.63
CA ASN A 150 32.22 -9.56 12.71
C ASN A 150 32.82 -9.91 11.33
N LEU A 151 32.40 -9.22 10.27
CA LEU A 151 32.74 -9.50 8.88
C LEU A 151 34.26 -9.49 8.63
N ASP A 152 34.78 -10.60 8.12
CA ASP A 152 36.16 -10.74 7.65
C ASP A 152 36.14 -11.24 6.20
N THR A 153 36.34 -10.33 5.24
CA THR A 153 36.31 -10.66 3.81
C THR A 153 37.52 -11.47 3.33
N SER A 154 38.54 -11.68 4.19
CA SER A 154 39.74 -12.46 3.84
C SER A 154 39.55 -13.97 3.98
N LYS A 155 38.52 -14.40 4.73
CA LYS A 155 38.19 -15.80 5.04
C LYS A 155 36.80 -16.16 4.55
N GLU A 156 36.69 -17.30 3.87
CA GLU A 156 35.41 -17.89 3.47
C GLU A 156 34.57 -18.24 4.72
N GLY A 157 33.26 -17.95 4.67
CA GLY A 157 32.37 -18.12 5.83
C GLY A 157 31.10 -17.27 5.75
N VAL A 158 30.21 -17.47 6.72
CA VAL A 158 28.99 -16.67 6.89
C VAL A 158 29.16 -15.75 8.09
N TYR A 159 28.98 -14.45 7.86
CA TYR A 159 29.16 -13.39 8.85
C TYR A 159 27.85 -12.67 9.13
N GLU A 160 27.68 -12.21 10.37
CA GLU A 160 26.47 -11.50 10.79
C GLU A 160 26.72 -10.00 10.87
N ILE A 161 25.82 -9.23 10.27
CA ILE A 161 25.69 -7.79 10.51
C ILE A 161 24.40 -7.57 11.29
N ILE A 162 24.54 -7.09 12.51
CA ILE A 162 23.44 -6.81 13.43
C ILE A 162 23.21 -5.30 13.43
N TYR A 163 21.98 -4.89 13.12
CA TYR A 163 21.51 -3.50 13.16
C TYR A 163 20.58 -3.35 14.36
N SER A 164 20.89 -2.42 15.26
CA SER A 164 20.11 -2.11 16.45
C SER A 164 19.63 -0.65 16.43
N VAL A 165 18.48 -0.37 17.03
CA VAL A 165 17.97 1.00 17.18
C VAL A 165 16.97 1.11 18.33
N ASP A 166 17.15 2.16 19.13
CA ASP A 166 16.40 2.37 20.36
C ASP A 166 15.42 3.54 20.24
N ILE A 167 14.14 3.24 20.45
CA ILE A 167 13.05 4.21 20.28
C ILE A 167 12.09 4.09 21.46
N GLU A 168 11.97 5.17 22.24
CA GLU A 168 11.00 5.30 23.34
C GLU A 168 11.07 4.13 24.36
N GLY A 169 12.29 3.72 24.72
CA GLY A 169 12.54 2.63 25.66
C GLY A 169 12.28 1.23 25.08
N LYS A 170 12.18 1.08 23.76
CA LYS A 170 12.14 -0.22 23.07
C LYS A 170 13.36 -0.39 22.18
N HIS A 171 14.04 -1.51 22.38
CA HIS A 171 15.13 -1.99 21.55
C HIS A 171 14.57 -2.76 20.33
N TYR A 172 15.08 -2.47 19.15
CA TYR A 172 14.74 -3.18 17.92
C TYR A 172 16.01 -3.67 17.23
N THR A 173 16.02 -4.94 16.82
CA THR A 173 17.19 -5.58 16.22
C THR A 173 16.83 -6.28 14.90
N ARG A 174 17.73 -6.22 13.92
CA ARG A 174 17.66 -6.95 12.65
C ARG A 174 19.04 -7.52 12.32
N THR A 175 19.08 -8.73 11.77
CA THR A 175 20.32 -9.38 11.32
C THR A 175 20.31 -9.54 9.81
N ARG A 176 21.45 -9.28 9.17
CA ARG A 176 21.75 -9.56 7.76
C ARG A 176 22.93 -10.53 7.72
N LEU A 177 22.86 -11.53 6.85
CA LEU A 177 23.94 -12.49 6.62
C LEU A 177 24.75 -12.09 5.39
N ILE A 178 26.08 -12.11 5.52
CA ILE A 178 27.02 -11.95 4.42
C ILE A 178 27.80 -13.26 4.26
N THR A 179 27.71 -13.88 3.09
CA THR A 179 28.51 -15.06 2.75
C THR A 179 29.74 -14.63 1.97
N VAL A 180 30.92 -15.12 2.34
CA VAL A 180 32.19 -14.90 1.61
C VAL A 180 32.57 -16.20 0.92
N GLU A 181 32.71 -16.14 -0.41
CA GLU A 181 33.04 -17.25 -1.34
C GLU A 181 34.22 -16.91 -2.27
#